data_AF-A0A7R9MUW0-F1
#
_entry.id   AF-A0A7R9MUW0-F1
#
_cell.length_a   1.000
_cell.length_b   1.000
_cell.length_c   1.000
_cell.angle_alpha   90.00
_cell.angle_beta   90.00
_cell.angle_gamma   90.00
#
_symmetry.space_group_name_H-M   'P 1'
#
loop_
_entity.id
_entity.type
_entity.pdbx_description
1 polymer ?
#
loop_
_entity_poly.entity_id
_entity_poly.type
_entity_poly.pdbx_seq_one_letter_code
_entity_poly.pdbx_strand_id
1 'polypeptide(L)'
;MLDRMGAAIGRWKINSKRNINYRSFEPILRLLKSSIPSEAQYWAVWALANLTRVYSQKYCPLLRDDKGLEVLEALADNESIPKTIRHL
;
A
#
# COMPACT_ATOMS: atom_id res chain seq x y z
N MET A 1 2.24 12.35 18.54
CA MET A 1 1.47 12.82 17.36
C MET A 1 1.35 11.73 16.28
N LEU A 2 2.29 10.78 16.19
CA LEU A 2 2.37 9.73 15.15
C LEU A 2 1.27 8.63 15.20
N ASP A 3 0.69 8.34 16.37
CA ASP A 3 -0.27 7.22 16.53
C ASP A 3 -1.63 7.39 15.81
N ARG A 4 -2.07 8.63 15.58
CA ARG A 4 -3.44 8.88 15.10
C ARG A 4 -3.64 8.45 13.64
N MET A 5 -2.60 8.57 12.83
CA MET A 5 -2.66 8.23 11.41
C MET A 5 -2.68 6.71 11.23
N GLY A 6 -1.75 6.00 11.87
CA GLY A 6 -1.73 4.54 11.88
C GLY A 6 -3.05 3.95 12.40
N ALA A 7 -3.54 4.46 13.53
CA ALA A 7 -4.82 4.01 14.07
C ALA A 7 -6.00 4.30 13.13
N ALA A 8 -6.00 5.42 12.40
CA ALA A 8 -7.05 5.74 11.44
C ALA A 8 -7.03 4.80 10.23
N ILE A 9 -5.84 4.55 9.65
CA ILE A 9 -5.67 3.64 8.51
C ILE A 9 -6.11 2.23 8.88
N GLY A 10 -5.71 1.74 10.06
CA GLY A 10 -6.08 0.40 10.54
C GLY A 10 -7.58 0.20 10.75
N ARG A 11 -8.38 1.26 10.88
CA ARG A 11 -9.85 1.18 10.99
C ARG A 11 -10.57 1.20 9.64
N TRP A 12 -9.88 1.49 8.54
CA TRP A 12 -10.53 1.56 7.23
C TRP A 12 -10.86 0.17 6.68
N LYS A 13 -12.12 -0.03 6.28
CA LYS A 13 -12.54 -1.28 5.64
C LYS A 13 -11.83 -1.47 4.30
N ILE A 14 -11.01 -2.52 4.19
CA ILE A 14 -10.15 -2.79 3.03
C ILE A 14 -10.91 -3.03 1.71
N ASN A 15 -12.19 -3.41 1.76
CA ASN A 15 -13.02 -3.61 0.56
C ASN A 15 -13.93 -2.41 0.24
N SER A 16 -13.66 -1.24 0.85
CA SER A 16 -14.47 -0.04 0.57
C SER A 16 -14.22 0.45 -0.85
N LYS A 17 -15.30 0.74 -1.59
CA LYS A 17 -15.20 1.43 -2.88
C LYS A 17 -14.64 2.84 -2.69
N ARG A 18 -13.84 3.28 -3.66
CA ARG A 18 -13.19 4.59 -3.68
C ARG A 18 -13.35 5.18 -5.07
N ASN A 19 -13.76 6.44 -5.15
CA ASN A 19 -13.84 7.17 -6.41
C ASN A 19 -12.44 7.70 -6.77
N ILE A 20 -11.55 6.81 -7.20
CA ILE A 20 -10.15 7.13 -7.51
C ILE A 20 -9.78 6.47 -8.85
N ASN A 21 -9.01 7.19 -9.66
CA ASN A 21 -8.59 6.74 -10.98
C ASN A 21 -7.06 6.89 -11.14
N TYR A 22 -6.31 5.82 -10.85
CA TYR A 22 -4.88 5.77 -11.11
C TYR A 22 -4.58 5.25 -12.51
N ARG A 23 -3.52 5.79 -13.12
CA ARG A 23 -2.95 5.33 -14.39
C ARG A 23 -1.62 4.60 -14.22
N SER A 24 -1.03 4.70 -13.02
CA SER A 24 0.20 4.03 -12.60
C SER A 24 0.24 4.03 -11.07
N PHE A 25 0.88 3.01 -10.50
CA PHE A 25 1.23 2.88 -9.10
C PHE A 25 2.64 3.31 -8.77
N GLU A 26 3.47 3.70 -9.74
CA GLU A 26 4.83 4.18 -9.48
C GLU A 26 4.90 5.26 -8.37
N PRO A 27 4.02 6.28 -8.33
CA PRO A 27 4.05 7.27 -7.24
C PRO A 27 3.73 6.68 -5.86
N ILE A 28 2.84 5.68 -5.79
CA ILE A 28 2.47 5.00 -4.54
C ILE A 28 3.60 4.06 -4.10
N LEU A 29 4.18 3.29 -5.03
CA LEU A 29 5.27 2.37 -4.75
C LEU A 29 6.52 3.11 -4.22
N ARG A 30 6.78 4.34 -4.67
CA ARG A 30 7.87 5.18 -4.15
C ARG A 30 7.74 5.48 -2.65
N LEU A 31 6.53 5.43 -2.08
CA LEU A 31 6.31 5.63 -0.64
C LEU A 31 6.75 4.44 0.20
N LEU A 32 7.02 3.28 -0.40
CA LEU A 32 7.46 2.07 0.31
C LEU A 32 8.97 2.04 0.60
N LYS A 33 9.71 3.09 0.23
CA LYS A 33 11.15 3.21 0.53
C LYS A 33 11.39 3.37 2.02
N SER A 34 12.49 2.81 2.52
CA SER A 34 12.87 2.85 3.94
C SER A 34 13.08 4.25 4.52
N SER A 35 13.36 5.25 3.68
CA SER A 35 13.52 6.65 4.08
C SER A 35 12.18 7.38 4.35
N ILE A 36 11.05 6.73 4.04
CA ILE A 36 9.71 7.32 4.16
C ILE A 36 9.10 6.95 5.53
N PRO A 37 8.39 7.87 6.22
CA PRO A 37 7.73 7.57 7.48
C PRO A 37 6.77 6.38 7.39
N SER A 38 6.74 5.58 8.46
CA SER A 38 5.98 4.33 8.54
C SER A 38 4.48 4.51 8.27
N GLU A 39 3.89 5.65 8.63
CA GLU A 39 2.49 5.96 8.41
C GLU A 39 2.16 6.13 6.92
N ALA A 40 3.07 6.74 6.16
CA ALA A 40 2.92 6.89 4.72
C ALA A 40 3.11 5.55 4.00
N GLN A 41 4.03 4.71 4.48
CA GLN A 41 4.16 3.33 4.02
C GLN A 41 2.90 2.53 4.30
N TYR A 42 2.33 2.66 5.51
CA TYR A 42 1.11 1.95 5.89
C TYR A 42 -0.08 2.36 5.02
N TRP A 43 -0.22 3.67 4.76
CA TRP A 43 -1.20 4.18 3.82
C TRP A 43 -0.99 3.62 2.41
N ALA A 44 0.24 3.57 1.92
CA ALA A 44 0.57 3.09 0.58
C ALA A 44 0.22 1.60 0.41
N VAL A 45 0.62 0.75 1.37
CA VAL A 45 0.23 -0.67 1.36
C VAL A 45 -1.28 -0.83 1.41
N TRP A 46 -1.96 -0.07 2.28
CA TRP A 46 -3.42 -0.08 2.35
C TRP A 46 -4.09 0.32 1.04
N ALA A 47 -3.59 1.36 0.38
CA ALA A 47 -4.12 1.82 -0.90
C ALA A 47 -3.95 0.76 -1.99
N LEU A 48 -2.76 0.15 -2.11
CA LEU A 48 -2.49 -0.90 -3.09
C LEU A 48 -3.38 -2.12 -2.85
N ALA A 49 -3.51 -2.57 -1.60
CA ALA A 49 -4.36 -3.69 -1.24
C ALA A 49 -5.85 -3.39 -1.48
N ASN A 50 -6.34 -2.20 -1.12
CA ASN A 50 -7.72 -1.80 -1.37
C ASN A 50 -8.04 -1.79 -2.87
N LEU A 51 -7.21 -1.13 -3.68
CA LEU A 51 -7.45 -0.95 -5.10
C LEU A 51 -7.42 -2.28 -5.85
N THR A 52 -6.44 -3.14 -5.57
CA THR A 52 -6.33 -4.48 -6.19
C THR A 52 -7.43 -5.44 -5.74
N ARG A 53 -8.00 -5.29 -4.53
CA ARG A 53 -9.15 -6.08 -4.07
C ARG A 53 -10.48 -5.62 -4.66
N VAL A 54 -10.70 -4.31 -4.73
CA VAL A 54 -12.01 -3.74 -5.14
C VAL A 54 -12.15 -3.65 -6.67
N TYR A 55 -11.06 -3.35 -7.39
CA TYR A 55 -11.06 -3.23 -8.84
C TYR A 55 -9.91 -4.03 -9.46
N SER A 56 -9.84 -5.32 -9.11
CA SER A 56 -8.78 -6.25 -9.50
C SER A 56 -8.49 -6.25 -11.01
N GLN A 57 -9.53 -6.30 -11.84
CA GLN A 57 -9.39 -6.30 -13.30
C GLN A 57 -8.65 -5.08 -13.85
N LYS A 58 -8.75 -3.94 -13.17
CA LYS A 58 -8.09 -2.70 -13.59
C LYS A 58 -6.72 -2.53 -12.96
N TYR A 59 -6.62 -2.78 -11.66
CA TYR A 59 -5.44 -2.38 -10.88
C TYR A 59 -4.40 -3.48 -10.71
N CYS A 60 -4.76 -4.77 -10.80
CA CYS A 60 -3.76 -5.84 -10.78
C CYS A 60 -2.81 -5.80 -11.99
N PRO A 61 -3.27 -5.51 -13.23
CA PRO A 61 -2.37 -5.30 -14.36
C PRO A 61 -1.40 -4.15 -14.11
N LEU A 62 -1.88 -2.99 -13.66
CA LEU A 62 -1.01 -1.84 -13.36
C LEU A 62 0.04 -2.15 -12.29
N LEU A 63 -0.34 -2.91 -11.24
CA LEU A 63 0.62 -3.33 -10.22
C LEU A 63 1.71 -4.24 -10.80
N ARG A 64 1.36 -5.13 -11.72
CA ARG A 64 2.32 -6.00 -12.39
C ARG A 64 3.24 -5.20 -13.31
N ASP A 65 2.67 -4.34 -14.14
CA ASP A 65 3.40 -3.54 -15.13
C ASP A 65 4.41 -2.60 -14.46
N ASP A 66 4.06 -2.04 -13.29
CA ASP A 66 4.93 -1.18 -12.49
C ASP A 66 5.87 -1.96 -11.55
N LYS A 67 6.02 -3.29 -11.74
CA LYS A 67 6.85 -4.18 -10.89
C LYS A 67 6.52 -4.11 -9.39
N GLY A 68 5.27 -3.81 -9.06
CA GLY A 68 4.83 -3.64 -7.68
C GLY A 68 4.93 -4.91 -6.84
N LEU A 69 4.86 -6.10 -7.44
CA LEU A 69 5.02 -7.37 -6.72
C LEU A 69 6.43 -7.49 -6.10
N GLU A 70 7.47 -7.18 -6.88
CA GLU A 70 8.87 -7.21 -6.42
C GLU A 70 9.08 -6.25 -5.23
N VAL A 71 8.47 -5.06 -5.31
CA VAL A 71 8.53 -4.06 -4.24
C VAL A 71 7.81 -4.55 -2.97
N LEU A 72 6.66 -5.19 -3.11
CA LEU A 72 5.87 -5.69 -1.99
C LEU A 72 6.53 -6.90 -1.31
N GLU A 73 7.13 -7.80 -2.08
CA GLU A 73 7.90 -8.94 -1.56
C GLU A 73 9.12 -8.45 -0.76
N ALA A 74 9.91 -7.54 -1.34
CA ALA A 74 11.05 -6.93 -0.65
C ALA A 74 10.64 -6.18 0.64
N LEU A 75 9.46 -5.57 0.65
CA LEU A 75 8.90 -4.92 1.83
C LEU A 75 8.52 -5.94 2.92
N ALA A 76 7.92 -7.08 2.53
CA ALA A 76 7.50 -8.14 3.45
C ALA A 76 8.70 -8.85 4.11
N ASP A 77 9.81 -8.98 3.38
CA ASP A 77 11.04 -9.59 3.90
C ASP A 77 11.86 -8.64 4.78
N ASN A 78 11.59 -7.33 4.72
CA ASN A 78 12.34 -6.34 5.49
C ASN A 78 11.90 -6.26 6.95
N GLU A 79 12.66 -6.89 7.85
CA GLU A 79 12.35 -6.92 9.29
C GLU A 79 12.37 -5.55 9.99
N SER A 80 13.03 -4.54 9.40
CA SER A 80 13.01 -3.17 9.93
C SER A 80 11.66 -2.46 9.75
N ILE A 81 10.79 -3.00 8.87
CA ILE A 81 9.44 -2.48 8.64
C ILE A 81 8.47 -3.09 9.67
N PRO A 82 7.62 -2.28 10.32
CA PRO A 82 6.60 -2.76 11.24
C PRO A 82 5.73 -3.89 10.65
N LYS A 83 5.46 -4.92 11.47
CA LYS A 83 4.66 -6.09 11.06
C LYS A 83 3.27 -5.73 10.51
N THR A 84 2.65 -4.67 11.04
CA THR A 84 1.35 -4.16 10.58
C THR A 84 1.35 -3.70 9.14
N ILE A 85 2.49 -3.26 8.62
CA ILE A 85 2.67 -2.83 7.23
C ILE A 85 2.99 -4.04 6.35
N ARG A 86 3.77 -4.99 6.87
CA ARG A 86 4.18 -6.21 6.14
C ARG A 86 3.05 -7.21 5.90
N HIS A 87 2.05 -7.25 6.77
CA HIS A 87 0.99 -8.28 6.75
C HIS A 87 -0.43 -7.69 6.69
N LEU A 88 -0.62 -6.56 6.01
CA LEU A 88 -1.94 -5.95 5.84
C LEU A 88 -2.92 -6.88 5.08
#